data_AF-R9JRR7-F1
#
_entry.id   AF-R9JRR7-F1
#
_cell.length_a   1.000
_cell.length_b   1.000
_cell.length_c   1.000
_cell.angle_alpha   90.00
_cell.angle_beta   90.00
_cell.angle_gamma   90.00
#
_symmetry.space_group_name_H-M   'P 1'
#
loop_
_entity.id
_entity.type
_entity.pdbx_description
1 polymer ?
#
loop_
_entity_poly.entity_id
_entity_poly.type
_entity_poly.pdbx_seq_one_letter_code
_entity_poly.pdbx_strand_id
1 'polypeptide(L)' 'MIKDNNISRNEARAEDVKICERCGEIIIGEYDFVRTRRGTEMYFHKGMKCR' A
#
# COMPACT_ATOMS: atom_id res chain seq x y z
N MET A 1 8.07 14.66 24.20
CA MET A 1 7.28 13.67 23.45
C MET A 1 8.03 13.37 22.16
N ILE A 2 8.98 12.44 22.22
CA ILE A 2 9.75 12.01 21.05
C ILE A 2 8.79 11.12 20.25
N LYS A 3 8.51 11.49 19.00
CA LYS A 3 7.64 10.70 18.11
C LYS A 3 8.46 9.52 17.59
N ASP A 4 8.35 8.39 18.27
CA ASP A 4 8.88 7.12 17.80
C ASP A 4 8.13 6.70 16.52
N ASN A 5 8.62 7.13 15.36
CA ASN A 5 8.25 6.53 14.07
C ASN A 5 9.01 5.22 13.86
N ASN A 6 8.87 4.29 14.81
CA ASN A 6 9.28 2.92 14.64
C ASN A 6 8.15 2.18 13.91
N ILE A 7 8.05 2.40 12.59
CA ILE A 7 7.20 1.57 11.74
C ILE A 7 7.86 0.19 11.71
N SER A 8 7.46 -0.63 12.69
CA SER A 8 7.83 -2.03 12.82
C SER A 8 7.56 -2.72 11.49
N ARG A 9 8.65 -3.09 10.82
CA ARG A 9 8.70 -3.69 9.48
C ARG A 9 8.24 -5.17 9.49
N ASN A 10 7.29 -5.52 10.36
CA ASN A 10 6.97 -6.91 10.67
C ASN A 10 5.49 -7.18 11.02
N GLU A 11 4.57 -6.39 10.46
CA GLU A 11 3.15 -6.75 10.38
C GLU A 11 2.80 -6.99 8.91
N ALA A 12 3.44 -7.98 8.30
CA ALA A 12 2.84 -8.73 7.20
C ALA A 12 1.65 -9.53 7.77
N ARG A 13 0.64 -8.80 8.23
CA ARG A 13 -0.63 -9.36 8.67
C ARG A 13 -1.35 -9.78 7.41
N ALA A 14 -2.02 -10.93 7.47
CA ALA A 14 -2.78 -11.52 6.38
C ALA A 14 -4.01 -10.68 5.92
N GLU A 15 -3.99 -9.36 6.17
CA GLU A 15 -5.03 -8.36 5.98
C GLU A 15 -4.70 -7.37 4.83
N ASP A 16 -3.50 -7.41 4.25
CA ASP A 16 -3.08 -6.51 3.15
C ASP A 16 -3.38 -7.07 1.76
N VAL A 17 -4.59 -7.58 1.58
CA VAL A 17 -5.16 -7.82 0.24
C VAL A 17 -5.70 -6.46 -0.23
N LYS A 18 -4.93 -5.76 -1.06
CA LYS A 18 -5.35 -4.48 -1.67
C LYS A 18 -5.73 -4.73 -3.12
N ILE A 19 -6.51 -3.83 -3.69
CA ILE A 19 -6.82 -3.84 -5.13
C ILE A 19 -5.96 -2.77 -5.78
N CYS A 20 -5.33 -3.10 -6.90
CA CYS A 20 -4.63 -2.11 -7.69
C CYS A 20 -5.65 -1.17 -8.34
N GLU A 21 -5.61 0.11 -8.01
CA GLU A 21 -6.48 1.14 -8.60
C GLU A 21 -6.25 1.34 -10.11
N ARG A 22 -5.17 0.79 -10.66
CA ARG A 22 -4.84 0.89 -12.09
C ARG A 22 -5.39 -0.28 -12.93
N CYS A 23 -5.21 -1.52 -12.50
CA CYS A 23 -5.62 -2.71 -13.27
C CYS A 23 -6.77 -3.50 -12.64
N GLY A 24 -7.18 -3.18 -11.41
CA GLY A 24 -8.22 -3.90 -10.69
C GLY A 24 -7.79 -5.28 -10.18
N GLU A 25 -6.54 -5.68 -10.38
CA GLU A 25 -6.01 -6.95 -9.87
C GLU A 25 -5.72 -6.86 -8.37
N ILE A 26 -5.81 -8.02 -7.71
CA ILE A 26 -5.50 -8.14 -6.30
C ILE A 26 -3.99 -8.07 -6.11
N ILE A 27 -3.54 -7.16 -5.26
CA ILE A 27 -2.17 -7.06 -4.80
C ILE A 27 -2.02 -7.94 -3.56
N ILE A 28 -1.13 -8.92 -3.65
CA ILE A 28 -0.73 -9.77 -2.53
C ILE A 28 0.73 -9.44 -2.22
N GLY A 29 0.98 -8.86 -1.05
CA GLY A 29 2.34 -8.48 -0.62
C GLY A 29 2.67 -7.01 -0.88
N GLU A 30 3.81 -6.75 -1.54
CA GLU A 30 4.32 -5.38 -1.69
C GLU A 30 3.48 -4.52 -2.66
N TYR A 31 3.19 -3.29 -2.25
CA TYR A 31 2.44 -2.31 -3.04
C TYR A 31 3.09 -0.92 -3.00
N ASP A 32 2.77 -0.12 -4.01
CA ASP A 32 2.98 1.33 -3.97
C ASP A 32 1.72 2.02 -3.43
N PHE A 33 1.90 2.89 -2.44
CA PHE A 33 0.83 3.65 -1.80
C PHE A 33 0.87 5.11 -2.22
N VAL A 34 -0.29 5.64 -2.60
CA VAL A 34 -0.46 7.06 -2.91
C VAL A 34 -1.62 7.61 -2.12
N ARG A 35 -1.36 8.68 -1.37
CA ARG A 35 -2.41 9.46 -0.70
C ARG A 35 -2.55 10.82 -1.37
N THR A 36 -3.73 11.11 -1.89
CA THR A 36 -4.01 12.42 -2.49
C THR A 36 -4.16 13.49 -1.42
N ARG A 37 -4.03 14.78 -1.81
CA ARG A 37 -4.28 15.91 -0.91
C ARG A 37 -5.69 15.94 -0.32
N ARG A 38 -6.67 15.32 -0.99
CA ARG A 38 -8.06 15.19 -0.52
C ARG A 38 -8.28 14.01 0.43
N GLY A 39 -7.22 13.24 0.72
CA GLY A 39 -7.26 12.12 1.65
C GLY A 39 -7.60 10.78 1.00
N THR A 40 -7.89 10.72 -0.29
CA THR A 40 -8.10 9.45 -1.01
C THR A 40 -6.82 8.63 -1.00
N GLU A 41 -6.94 7.38 -0.58
CA GLU A 41 -5.88 6.38 -0.52
C GLU A 41 -5.98 5.46 -1.72
N MET A 42 -4.86 5.25 -2.42
CA MET A 42 -4.79 4.42 -3.62
C MET A 42 -3.62 3.46 -3.50
N TYR A 43 -3.84 2.23 -3.95
CA TYR A 43 -2.86 1.15 -3.90
C TYR A 43 -2.54 0.68 -5.31
N PHE A 44 -1.26 0.41 -5.58
CA PHE A 44 -0.79 -0.03 -6.89
C PHE A 44 0.20 -1.19 -6.78
N HIS A 45 0.32 -1.98 -7.84
CA HIS A 45 1.44 -2.91 -7.95
C HIS A 45 2.76 -2.15 -7.85
N LYS A 46 3.71 -2.72 -7.12
CA LYS A 46 5.04 -2.13 -6.96
C LYS A 46 5.69 -1.83 -8.32
N GLY A 47 6.18 -0.60 -8.47
CA GLY A 47 6.73 -0.07 -9.72
C GLY A 47 5.69 0.19 -10.81
N MET A 48 4.40 0.21 -10.45
CA MET A 48 3.26 0.32 -11.39
C MET A 48 3.34 -0.68 -12.55
N LYS A 49 3.92 -1.87 -12.33
CA LYS A 49 4.05 -2.92 -13.34
C LYS A 49 2.77 -3.77 -13.39
N CYS A 50 1.66 -3.14 -13.73
CA CYS A 50 0.46 -3.87 -14.11
C CYS A 50 0.73 -4.63 -15.42
N ARG A 51 0.20 -5.84 -15.54
CA ARG A 51 0.30 -6.64 -16.77
C ARG A 51 -0.66 -6.14 -17.85
#